data_AF-A0A2U1K100-F1
#
_entry.id   AF-A0A2U1K100-F1
#
_cell.length_a   1.000
_cell.length_b   1.000
_cell.length_c   1.000
_cell.angle_alpha   90.00
_cell.angle_beta   90.00
_cell.angle_gamma   90.00
#
_symmetry.space_group_name_H-M   'P 1'
#
loop_
_entity.id
_entity.type
_entity.pdbx_description
1 polymer ?
#
loop_
_entity_poly.entity_id
_entity_poly.type
_entity_poly.pdbx_seq_one_letter_code
_entity_poly.pdbx_strand_id
1 'polypeptide(L)'
;MIYIIQYCFALVLLIFSTFASWYEGSAILDDPWEWKYSTPFSQFLYGRAIQNIHQISQLDHFVYAAKFHPTFPIIMVISSFYLLILLGFHFLKGKPKWFIFYQSFLGGVLACLAFLFFNSVTIGGQIFFYISLLGGVLCIVTAVIFYFSDIKSQYS
;
A
#
# COMPACT_ATOMS: atom_id res chain seq x y z
N MET A 1 23.05 7.25 -11.55
CA MET A 1 23.06 8.13 -10.37
C MET A 1 21.66 8.56 -9.95
N ILE A 2 20.83 9.15 -10.83
CA ILE A 2 19.45 9.57 -10.52
C ILE A 2 18.56 8.44 -9.95
N TYR A 3 18.59 7.24 -10.53
CA TYR A 3 17.79 6.12 -10.02
C TYR A 3 18.18 5.72 -8.59
N ILE A 4 19.47 5.69 -8.26
CA ILE A 4 19.95 5.34 -6.91
C ILE A 4 19.44 6.36 -5.87
N ILE A 5 19.43 7.65 -6.23
CA ILE A 5 18.89 8.71 -5.37
C ILE A 5 17.39 8.50 -5.14
N GLN A 6 16.63 8.18 -6.19
CA GLN A 6 15.19 7.90 -6.08
C GLN A 6 14.91 6.69 -5.17
N TYR A 7 15.66 5.60 -5.33
CA TYR A 7 15.54 4.43 -4.46
C TYR A 7 15.87 4.75 -3.01
N CYS A 8 16.99 5.45 -2.77
CA CYS A 8 17.41 5.81 -1.42
C CYS A 8 16.36 6.71 -0.74
N PHE A 9 15.89 7.74 -1.45
CA PHE A 9 14.87 8.66 -0.94
C PHE A 9 13.56 7.93 -0.59
N ALA A 10 13.07 7.08 -1.49
CA ALA A 10 11.86 6.31 -1.26
C ALA A 10 12.01 5.29 -0.12
N LEU A 11 13.18 4.66 0.02
CA LEU A 11 13.48 3.75 1.14
C LEU A 11 13.55 4.47 2.48
N VAL A 12 14.19 5.65 2.54
CA VAL A 12 14.25 6.45 3.76
C VAL A 12 12.84 6.86 4.19
N LEU A 13 12.02 7.34 3.26
CA LEU A 13 10.61 7.67 3.54
C LEU A 13 9.83 6.44 4.01
N LEU A 14 10.02 5.29 3.36
CA LEU A 14 9.34 4.05 3.73
C LEU A 14 9.72 3.62 5.15
N ILE A 15 11.01 3.56 5.47
CA ILE A 15 11.49 3.13 6.78
C ILE A 15 11.02 4.10 7.86
N PHE A 16 11.19 5.41 7.63
CA PHE A 16 10.77 6.44 8.58
C PHE A 16 9.27 6.38 8.86
N SER A 17 8.44 6.35 7.81
CA SER A 17 6.99 6.25 7.94
C SER A 17 6.53 4.94 8.54
N THR A 18 7.25 3.83 8.31
CA THR A 18 6.97 2.54 8.96
C THR A 18 7.15 2.66 10.48
N PHE A 19 8.28 3.21 10.95
CA PHE A 19 8.50 3.39 12.40
C PHE A 19 7.51 4.37 13.01
N ALA A 20 7.22 5.49 12.33
CA ALA A 20 6.28 6.47 12.81
C ALA A 20 4.84 5.92 12.89
N SER A 21 4.39 5.19 11.85
CA SER A 21 3.09 4.50 11.85
C SER A 21 3.01 3.42 12.92
N TRP A 22 4.11 2.72 13.18
CA TRP A 22 4.14 1.69 14.21
C TRP A 22 4.03 2.29 15.62
N TYR A 23 4.69 3.43 15.84
CA TYR A 23 4.61 4.20 17.08
C TYR A 23 3.22 4.81 17.31
N GLU A 24 2.65 5.50 16.31
CA GLU A 24 1.28 6.03 16.44
C GLU A 24 0.25 4.89 16.62
N GLY A 25 0.51 3.76 15.97
CA GLY A 25 -0.31 2.57 16.07
C GLY A 25 -0.31 1.89 17.44
N SER A 26 0.75 2.06 18.24
CA SER A 26 0.82 1.43 19.56
C SER A 26 -0.18 2.01 20.56
N ALA A 27 -0.84 3.13 20.24
CA ALA A 27 -1.95 3.66 21.02
C ALA A 27 -3.12 2.67 21.14
N ILE A 28 -3.21 1.64 20.28
CA ILE A 28 -4.21 0.57 20.44
C ILE A 28 -4.09 -0.18 21.78
N LEU A 29 -2.91 -0.20 22.40
CA LEU A 29 -2.70 -0.85 23.69
C LEU A 29 -3.44 -0.12 24.81
N ASP A 30 -3.71 1.16 24.63
CA ASP A 30 -4.40 2.04 25.58
C ASP A 30 -5.92 2.12 25.33
N ASP A 31 -6.42 1.56 24.21
CA ASP A 31 -7.85 1.55 23.86
C ASP A 31 -8.42 0.13 23.66
N PRO A 32 -8.82 -0.55 24.75
CA PRO A 32 -9.40 -1.89 24.70
C PRO A 32 -10.71 -2.02 23.91
N TRP A 33 -11.46 -0.93 23.75
CA TRP A 33 -12.74 -0.95 23.03
C TRP A 33 -12.52 -1.17 21.53
N GLU A 34 -11.40 -0.68 21.02
CA GLU A 34 -11.02 -0.82 19.61
C GLU A 34 -10.43 -2.18 19.27
N TRP A 35 -10.09 -3.02 20.26
CA TRP A 35 -9.49 -4.34 20.00
C TRP A 35 -10.38 -5.18 19.11
N LYS A 36 -11.70 -5.17 19.31
CA LYS A 36 -12.64 -5.95 18.51
C LYS A 36 -12.61 -5.57 17.01
N TYR A 37 -12.28 -4.34 16.66
CA TYR A 37 -12.37 -3.85 15.29
C TYR A 37 -11.00 -3.65 14.64
N SER A 38 -9.97 -3.41 15.43
CA SER A 38 -8.67 -2.92 14.97
C SER A 38 -7.52 -3.90 15.20
N THR A 39 -7.82 -5.15 15.62
CA THR A 39 -6.83 -6.23 15.79
C THR A 39 -7.05 -7.48 14.92
N PRO A 40 -7.26 -7.34 13.59
CA PRO A 40 -7.55 -8.49 12.74
C PRO A 40 -6.46 -9.57 12.79
N PHE A 41 -5.18 -9.21 12.95
CA PHE A 41 -4.09 -10.18 13.00
C PHE A 41 -4.08 -10.95 14.33
N SER A 42 -4.27 -10.27 15.45
CA SER A 42 -4.41 -10.94 16.76
C SER A 42 -5.64 -11.83 16.80
N GLN A 43 -6.76 -11.38 16.24
CA GLN A 43 -7.98 -12.20 16.19
C GLN A 43 -7.81 -13.44 15.31
N PHE A 44 -7.00 -13.34 14.26
CA PHE A 44 -6.65 -14.49 13.45
C PHE A 44 -5.81 -15.52 14.21
N LEU A 45 -4.90 -15.06 15.08
CA LEU A 45 -4.00 -15.94 15.85
C LEU A 45 -4.62 -16.50 17.15
N TYR A 46 -5.36 -15.67 17.88
CA TYR A 46 -5.85 -15.96 19.24
C TYR A 46 -7.38 -16.04 19.32
N GLY A 47 -8.09 -15.79 18.22
CA GLY A 47 -9.55 -15.72 18.18
C GLY A 47 -10.11 -14.36 18.57
N ARG A 48 -11.43 -14.19 18.42
CA ARG A 48 -12.12 -12.88 18.58
C ARG A 48 -12.12 -12.31 20.01
N ALA A 49 -11.80 -13.12 21.01
CA ALA A 49 -11.80 -12.70 22.41
C ALA A 49 -10.37 -12.46 22.89
N ILE A 50 -9.81 -11.31 22.54
CA ILE A 50 -8.51 -10.85 23.05
C ILE A 50 -8.70 -10.46 24.51
N GLN A 51 -7.95 -11.10 25.40
CA GLN A 51 -8.07 -10.93 26.84
C GLN A 51 -6.95 -10.06 27.41
N ASN A 52 -5.80 -9.98 26.73
CA ASN A 52 -4.61 -9.31 27.24
C ASN A 52 -3.87 -8.53 26.15
N ILE A 53 -3.22 -7.43 26.57
CA ILE A 53 -2.37 -6.57 25.72
C ILE A 53 -1.26 -7.38 25.03
N HIS A 54 -0.69 -8.38 25.73
CA HIS A 54 0.38 -9.23 25.19
C HIS A 54 -0.04 -10.11 24.00
N GLN A 55 -1.35 -10.25 23.75
CA GLN A 55 -1.87 -10.96 22.57
C GLN A 55 -1.94 -10.06 21.34
N ILE A 56 -1.75 -8.75 21.50
CA ILE A 56 -1.82 -7.79 20.40
C ILE A 56 -0.57 -7.89 19.54
N SER A 57 -0.78 -8.26 18.29
CA SER A 57 0.25 -8.31 17.25
C SER A 57 0.72 -6.91 16.89
N GLN A 58 2.02 -6.78 16.65
CA GLN A 58 2.61 -5.54 16.16
C GLN A 58 2.03 -5.11 14.80
N LEU A 59 1.49 -6.05 14.02
CA LEU A 59 0.79 -5.73 12.77
C LEU A 59 -0.52 -4.98 12.99
N ASP A 60 -1.19 -5.20 14.13
CA ASP A 60 -2.43 -4.51 14.46
C ASP A 60 -2.21 -3.04 14.79
N HIS A 61 -0.99 -2.66 15.21
CA HIS A 61 -0.62 -1.25 15.37
C HIS A 61 -0.77 -0.50 14.04
N PHE A 62 -0.32 -1.09 12.93
CA PHE A 62 -0.47 -0.47 11.60
C PHE A 62 -1.94 -0.38 11.17
N VAL A 63 -2.78 -1.36 11.54
CA VAL A 63 -4.22 -1.33 11.27
C VAL A 63 -4.89 -0.20 12.04
N TYR A 64 -4.53 -0.04 13.31
CA TYR A 64 -5.03 1.05 14.15
C TYR A 64 -4.61 2.42 13.61
N ALA A 65 -3.32 2.60 13.34
CA ALA A 65 -2.78 3.83 12.75
C ALA A 65 -3.47 4.12 11.41
N ALA A 66 -3.62 3.14 10.53
CA ALA A 66 -4.28 3.32 9.25
C ALA A 66 -5.72 3.81 9.36
N LYS A 67 -6.44 3.52 10.46
CA LYS A 67 -7.81 3.98 10.68
C LYS A 67 -7.89 5.38 11.31
N PHE A 68 -7.09 5.62 12.34
CA PHE A 68 -7.23 6.79 13.22
C PHE A 68 -6.11 7.84 13.05
N HIS A 69 -4.91 7.41 12.64
CA HIS A 69 -3.74 8.26 12.39
C HIS A 69 -3.12 7.95 11.01
N PRO A 70 -3.83 8.22 9.90
CA PRO A 70 -3.48 7.66 8.59
C PRO A 70 -2.26 8.33 7.94
N THR A 71 -1.73 9.43 8.48
CA THR A 71 -0.67 10.24 7.86
C THR A 71 0.57 9.42 7.48
N PHE A 72 1.18 8.73 8.44
CA PHE A 72 2.34 7.88 8.16
C PHE A 72 1.99 6.59 7.40
N PRO A 73 0.89 5.89 7.70
CA PRO A 73 0.38 4.81 6.84
C PRO A 73 0.25 5.19 5.36
N ILE A 74 -0.22 6.40 5.05
CA ILE A 74 -0.34 6.92 3.68
C ILE A 74 1.04 7.07 3.04
N ILE A 75 1.99 7.71 3.74
CA ILE A 75 3.37 7.89 3.24
C ILE A 75 4.02 6.52 3.01
N MET A 76 3.79 5.57 3.91
CA MET A 76 4.28 4.19 3.81
C MET A 76 3.74 3.50 2.55
N VAL A 77 2.44 3.60 2.27
CA VAL A 77 1.84 3.01 1.06
C VAL A 77 2.31 3.70 -0.21
N ILE A 78 2.37 5.03 -0.24
CA ILE A 78 2.84 5.78 -1.42
C ILE A 78 4.29 5.44 -1.74
N SER A 79 5.17 5.43 -0.73
CA SER A 79 6.60 5.10 -0.92
C SER A 79 6.81 3.65 -1.32
N SER A 80 6.08 2.71 -0.70
CA SER A 80 6.08 1.28 -1.09
C SER A 80 5.65 1.10 -2.55
N PHE A 81 4.55 1.76 -2.93
CA PHE A 81 4.00 1.67 -4.27
C PHE A 81 4.94 2.27 -5.33
N TYR A 82 5.55 3.41 -5.02
CA TYR A 82 6.57 4.00 -5.87
C TYR A 82 7.80 3.10 -6.05
N LEU A 83 8.26 2.44 -4.97
CA LEU A 83 9.35 1.45 -5.05
C LEU A 83 8.97 0.24 -5.93
N LEU A 84 7.72 -0.26 -5.84
CA LEU A 84 7.25 -1.33 -6.71
C LEU A 84 7.31 -0.92 -8.19
N ILE A 85 6.83 0.28 -8.54
CA ILE A 85 6.91 0.80 -9.91
C ILE A 85 8.37 0.91 -10.38
N LEU A 86 9.26 1.46 -9.54
CA LEU A 86 10.68 1.56 -9.86
C LEU A 86 11.32 0.18 -10.10
N LEU A 87 11.00 -0.80 -9.26
CA LEU A 87 11.49 -2.17 -9.39
C LEU A 87 10.98 -2.78 -10.70
N GLY A 88 9.69 -2.68 -10.98
CA GLY A 88 9.09 -3.15 -12.22
C GLY A 88 9.75 -2.54 -13.45
N PHE A 89 9.97 -1.22 -13.44
CA PHE A 89 10.64 -0.51 -14.53
C PHE A 89 12.08 -0.98 -14.73
N HIS A 90 12.84 -1.20 -13.65
CA HIS A 90 14.23 -1.63 -13.74
C HIS A 90 14.36 -3.08 -14.20
N PHE A 91 13.60 -4.00 -13.61
CA PHE A 91 13.69 -5.43 -13.92
C PHE A 91 13.12 -5.79 -15.30
N LEU A 92 12.10 -5.06 -15.76
CA LEU A 92 11.43 -5.32 -17.03
C LEU A 92 11.90 -4.38 -18.14
N LYS A 93 12.99 -3.64 -17.90
CA LYS A 93 13.63 -2.80 -18.90
C LYS A 93 14.01 -3.62 -20.13
N GLY A 94 13.57 -3.18 -21.30
CA GLY A 94 13.78 -3.88 -22.58
C GLY A 94 12.79 -5.01 -22.86
N LYS A 95 11.82 -5.26 -21.98
CA LYS A 95 10.75 -6.24 -22.15
C LYS A 95 9.38 -5.55 -22.05
N PRO A 96 8.98 -4.72 -23.04
CA PRO A 96 7.81 -3.85 -22.96
C PRO A 96 6.51 -4.62 -22.67
N LYS A 97 6.29 -5.78 -23.32
CA LYS A 97 5.12 -6.65 -23.08
C LYS A 97 4.99 -7.09 -21.62
N TRP A 98 6.10 -7.46 -20.99
CA TRP A 98 6.13 -7.87 -19.58
C TRP A 98 5.89 -6.68 -18.65
N PHE A 99 6.43 -5.51 -18.99
CA PHE A 99 6.19 -4.29 -18.22
C PHE A 99 4.71 -3.85 -18.26
N ILE A 100 4.06 -3.93 -19.43
CA ILE A 100 2.62 -3.67 -19.58
C ILE A 100 1.81 -4.64 -18.73
N PHE A 101 2.13 -5.94 -18.79
CA PHE A 101 1.47 -6.95 -17.98
C PHE A 101 1.63 -6.69 -16.47
N TYR A 102 2.86 -6.37 -16.03
CA TYR A 102 3.15 -6.01 -14.65
C TYR A 102 2.34 -4.81 -14.17
N GLN A 103 2.27 -3.75 -14.98
CA GLN A 103 1.54 -2.54 -14.62
C GLN A 103 0.02 -2.78 -14.57
N SER A 104 -0.53 -3.57 -15.49
CA SER A 104 -1.94 -3.98 -15.48
C SER A 104 -2.25 -4.84 -14.26
N PHE A 105 -1.38 -5.78 -13.92
CA PHE A 105 -1.52 -6.62 -12.72
C PHE A 105 -1.52 -5.77 -11.45
N LEU A 106 -0.57 -4.83 -11.33
CA LEU A 106 -0.48 -3.90 -10.21
C LEU A 106 -1.74 -3.02 -10.10
N GLY A 107 -2.26 -2.54 -11.22
CA GLY A 107 -3.52 -1.80 -11.28
C GLY A 107 -4.72 -2.63 -10.82
N GLY A 108 -4.79 -3.90 -11.23
CA GLY A 108 -5.81 -4.84 -10.77
C GLY A 108 -5.75 -5.12 -9.27
N VAL A 109 -4.56 -5.29 -8.71
CA VAL A 109 -4.37 -5.44 -7.25
C VAL A 109 -4.86 -4.20 -6.51
N LEU A 110 -4.53 -3.00 -7.00
CA LEU A 110 -5.00 -1.75 -6.40
C LEU A 110 -6.52 -1.57 -6.52
N ALA A 111 -7.13 -1.95 -7.64
CA ALA A 111 -8.58 -1.95 -7.78
C ALA A 111 -9.27 -2.93 -6.82
N CYS A 112 -8.67 -4.11 -6.60
CA CYS A 112 -9.13 -5.07 -5.60
C CYS A 112 -9.04 -4.48 -4.18
N LEU A 113 -7.91 -3.82 -3.84
CA LEU A 113 -7.77 -3.12 -2.57
C LEU A 113 -8.81 -2.01 -2.40
N ALA A 114 -9.07 -1.20 -3.44
CA ALA A 114 -10.12 -0.20 -3.40
C ALA A 114 -11.49 -0.85 -3.14
N PHE A 115 -11.80 -1.98 -3.76
CA PHE A 115 -13.05 -2.70 -3.50
C PHE A 115 -13.19 -3.12 -2.03
N LEU A 116 -12.10 -3.54 -1.37
CA LEU A 116 -12.12 -3.89 0.07
C LEU A 116 -12.43 -2.70 0.98
N PHE A 117 -12.01 -1.48 0.60
CA PHE A 117 -12.21 -0.27 1.40
C PHE A 117 -13.46 0.55 1.01
N PHE A 118 -14.20 0.14 -0.02
CA PHE A 118 -15.32 0.91 -0.60
C PHE A 118 -16.39 1.34 0.43
N ASN A 119 -16.66 0.51 1.44
CA ASN A 119 -17.65 0.78 2.48
C ASN A 119 -17.04 1.18 3.83
N SER A 120 -15.79 1.66 3.86
CA SER A 120 -15.16 2.06 5.12
C SER A 120 -15.83 3.30 5.72
N VAL A 121 -16.20 3.21 7.00
CA VAL A 121 -16.76 4.31 7.78
C VAL A 121 -15.65 5.20 8.37
N THR A 122 -14.41 4.69 8.47
CA THR A 122 -13.28 5.44 9.02
C THR A 122 -12.68 6.39 7.99
N ILE A 123 -12.22 7.55 8.46
CA ILE A 123 -11.51 8.56 7.63
C ILE A 123 -10.31 7.93 6.94
N GLY A 124 -9.50 7.17 7.69
CA GLY A 124 -8.33 6.49 7.13
C GLY A 124 -8.69 5.51 6.01
N GLY A 125 -9.72 4.68 6.20
CA GLY A 125 -10.16 3.74 5.17
C GLY A 125 -10.72 4.42 3.91
N GLN A 126 -11.40 5.56 4.04
CA GLN A 126 -11.81 6.36 2.89
C GLN A 126 -10.61 6.92 2.11
N ILE A 127 -9.57 7.37 2.81
CA ILE A 127 -8.34 7.84 2.15
C ILE A 127 -7.65 6.68 1.41
N PHE A 128 -7.54 5.51 2.04
CA PHE A 128 -6.99 4.31 1.39
C PHE A 128 -7.80 3.90 0.15
N PHE A 129 -9.13 3.99 0.22
CA PHE A 129 -9.99 3.77 -0.94
C PHE A 129 -9.60 4.68 -2.13
N TYR A 130 -9.52 5.99 -1.90
CA TYR A 130 -9.20 6.94 -2.97
C TYR A 130 -7.79 6.78 -3.52
N ILE A 131 -6.79 6.55 -2.65
CA ILE A 131 -5.39 6.36 -3.07
C ILE A 131 -5.27 5.08 -3.92
N SER A 132 -5.88 3.97 -3.48
CA SER A 132 -5.87 2.73 -4.23
C SER A 132 -6.61 2.86 -5.56
N LEU A 133 -7.77 3.52 -5.59
CA LEU A 133 -8.51 3.74 -6.83
C LEU A 133 -7.73 4.59 -7.83
N LEU A 134 -7.20 5.73 -7.38
CA LEU A 134 -6.42 6.64 -8.22
C LEU A 134 -5.14 5.96 -8.72
N GLY A 135 -4.39 5.30 -7.84
CA GLY A 135 -3.20 4.55 -8.21
C GLY A 135 -3.48 3.43 -9.22
N GLY A 136 -4.61 2.73 -9.06
CA GLY A 136 -5.05 1.67 -9.97
C GLY A 136 -5.36 2.20 -11.36
N VAL A 137 -6.12 3.30 -11.43
CA VAL A 137 -6.42 3.98 -12.70
C VAL A 137 -5.14 4.47 -13.38
N LEU A 138 -4.22 5.10 -12.65
CA LEU A 138 -2.95 5.56 -13.21
C LEU A 138 -2.11 4.39 -13.75
N CYS A 139 -2.11 3.23 -13.09
CA CYS A 139 -1.44 2.03 -13.60
C CYS A 139 -2.03 1.55 -14.91
N ILE A 140 -3.36 1.47 -15.01
CA ILE A 140 -4.02 0.99 -16.22
C ILE A 140 -3.80 1.98 -17.37
N VAL A 141 -3.93 3.29 -17.11
CA VAL A 141 -3.70 4.33 -18.13
C VAL A 141 -2.27 4.27 -18.65
N THR A 142 -1.28 4.19 -17.76
CA THR A 142 0.13 4.05 -18.17
C THR A 142 0.37 2.76 -18.95
N ALA A 143 -0.21 1.63 -18.53
CA ALA A 143 -0.13 0.37 -19.28
C ALA A 143 -0.67 0.50 -20.71
N VAL A 144 -1.81 1.18 -20.89
CA VAL A 144 -2.42 1.43 -22.21
C VAL A 144 -1.52 2.32 -23.07
N ILE A 145 -0.94 3.39 -22.52
CA ILE A 145 0.00 4.27 -23.23
C ILE A 145 1.23 3.49 -23.70
N PHE A 146 1.81 2.66 -22.83
CA PHE A 146 2.95 1.82 -23.19
C PHE A 146 2.60 0.77 -24.26
N TYR A 147 1.38 0.22 -24.23
CA TYR A 147 0.89 -0.71 -25.25
C TYR A 147 0.83 -0.07 -26.65
N PHE A 148 0.25 1.12 -26.77
CA PHE A 148 0.24 1.84 -28.04
C PHE A 148 1.65 2.22 -28.52
N SER A 149 2.54 2.53 -27.59
CA SER A 149 3.94 2.86 -27.90
C SER A 149 4.72 1.64 -28.43
N ASP A 150 4.50 0.46 -27.84
CA ASP A 150 5.11 -0.81 -28.31
C ASP A 150 4.63 -1.18 -29.72
N ILE A 151 3.32 -1.05 -29.98
CA ILE A 151 2.75 -1.26 -31.32
C ILE A 151 3.42 -0.34 -32.34
N LYS A 152 3.48 0.97 -32.07
CA LYS A 152 4.09 1.93 -33.00
C LYS A 152 5.56 1.58 -33.31
N SER A 153 6.31 1.09 -32.32
CA SER A 153 7.70 0.68 -32.50
C SER A 153 7.88 -0.58 -33.36
N GLN A 154 6.85 -1.41 -33.54
CA GLN A 154 6.91 -2.61 -34.38
C GLN A 154 6.61 -2.31 -35.86
N TYR A 155 5.99 -1.17 -36.17
CA TYR A 155 5.60 -0.75 -37.53
C TYR A 155 6.45 0.40 -38.10
N SER A 156 7.49 0.84 -37.39
CA SER A 156 8.45 1.86 -37.83
C SER A 156 9.81 1.23 -38.10
#